data_AF-A0A8J2EQ35-F1
#
_entry.id   AF-A0A8J2EQ35-F1
#
_cell.length_a   1.000
_cell.length_b   1.000
_cell.length_c   1.000
_cell.angle_alpha   90.00
_cell.angle_beta   90.00
_cell.angle_gamma   90.00
#
_symmetry.space_group_name_H-M   'P 1'
#
loop_
_entity.id
_entity.type
_entity.pdbx_description
1 polymer ?
#
loop_
_entity_poly.entity_id
_entity_poly.type
_entity_poly.pdbx_seq_one_letter_code
_entity_poly.pdbx_strand_id
1 'polypeptide(L)'
;MFLWVFPLVIFAIIAAFVGLWLWTLFLDTARPPSARLAMHIFLAVVCSLEFFIWWRDNLRDWAFWCVMFCNFWGMFDAILRFPTVHELDSFFSLKMIVLVALKTMTYAVGFKNMGKNAILFLGCLFGCVWSMPLLYVMALPIGDSRMAHARTDCRDVDVLLKIYIFCSQQESEYRNDMRDNMIYLRDTALSQLAKVPGMAPVLVRANLVDRRVLRRPGREI
;
A
#
# COMPACT_ATOMS: atom_id res chain seq x y z
N MET A 1 -34.99 29.31 1.22
CA MET A 1 -33.94 28.31 1.53
C MET A 1 -32.61 28.62 0.83
N PHE A 2 -32.59 29.10 -0.43
CA PHE A 2 -31.35 29.33 -1.20
C PHE A 2 -30.38 30.38 -0.63
N LEU A 3 -30.85 31.45 0.04
CA LEU A 3 -29.97 32.54 0.51
C LEU A 3 -28.93 32.11 1.57
N TRP A 4 -29.23 31.09 2.40
CA TRP A 4 -28.32 30.59 3.42
C TRP A 4 -27.30 29.58 2.90
N VAL A 5 -27.54 28.99 1.73
CA VAL A 5 -26.62 28.01 1.11
C VAL A 5 -25.42 28.72 0.49
N PHE A 6 -25.64 29.91 -0.07
CA PHE A 6 -24.60 30.70 -0.73
C PHE A 6 -23.37 31.00 0.14
N PRO A 7 -23.49 31.54 1.38
CA PRO A 7 -22.31 31.80 2.22
C PRO A 7 -21.58 30.52 2.61
N LEU A 8 -22.28 29.39 2.78
CA LEU A 8 -21.64 28.10 3.08
C LEU A 8 -20.82 27.59 1.89
N VAL A 9 -21.34 27.74 0.66
CA VAL A 9 -20.60 27.37 -0.56
C VAL A 9 -19.36 28.24 -0.72
N ILE A 10 -19.50 29.56 -0.54
CA ILE A 10 -18.35 30.48 -0.59
C ILE A 10 -17.31 30.09 0.47
N PHE A 11 -17.74 29.86 1.71
CA PHE A 11 -16.85 29.44 2.78
C PHE A 11 -16.12 28.14 2.44
N ALA A 12 -16.82 27.14 1.90
CA ALA A 12 -16.22 25.88 1.47
C ALA A 12 -15.18 26.08 0.35
N ILE A 13 -15.45 26.96 -0.61
CA ILE A 13 -14.49 27.28 -1.69
C ILE A 13 -13.25 27.98 -1.12
N ILE A 14 -13.42 28.96 -0.24
CA ILE A 14 -12.31 29.66 0.41
C ILE A 14 -11.49 28.67 1.25
N ALA A 15 -12.15 27.82 2.05
CA ALA A 15 -11.48 26.81 2.85
C ALA A 15 -10.70 25.81 1.99
N ALA A 16 -11.26 25.38 0.86
CA ALA A 16 -10.56 24.51 -0.09
C ALA A 16 -9.33 25.20 -0.69
N PHE A 17 -9.46 26.47 -1.10
CA PHE A 17 -8.35 27.24 -1.65
C PHE A 17 -7.22 27.43 -0.63
N VAL A 18 -7.56 27.82 0.60
CA VAL A 18 -6.61 27.94 1.70
C VAL A 18 -5.95 26.59 2.00
N GLY A 19 -6.72 25.49 2.01
CA GLY A 19 -6.19 24.15 2.22
C GLY A 19 -5.18 23.73 1.15
N LEU A 20 -5.50 23.97 -0.13
CA LEU A 20 -4.59 23.70 -1.25
C LEU A 20 -3.33 24.57 -1.19
N TRP A 21 -3.47 25.85 -0.81
CA TRP A 21 -2.33 26.74 -0.64
C TRP A 21 -1.42 26.30 0.51
N LEU A 22 -1.98 25.94 1.66
CA LEU A 22 -1.22 25.38 2.78
C LEU A 22 -0.55 24.05 2.41
N TRP A 23 -1.22 23.22 1.60
CA TRP A 23 -0.63 22.00 1.07
C TRP A 23 0.59 22.28 0.21
N THR A 24 0.54 23.26 -0.69
CA THR A 24 1.71 23.65 -1.50
C THR A 24 2.86 24.17 -0.64
N LEU A 25 2.59 25.04 0.35
CA LEU A 25 3.61 25.54 1.27
C LEU A 25 4.25 24.41 2.10
N PHE A 26 3.44 23.45 2.53
CA PHE A 26 3.94 22.26 3.22
C PHE A 26 4.85 21.43 2.29
N LEU A 27 4.43 21.18 1.06
CA LEU A 27 5.22 20.40 0.09
C LEU A 27 6.57 21.04 -0.24
N ASP A 28 6.65 22.37 -0.31
CA ASP A 28 7.90 23.09 -0.57
C ASP A 28 8.98 22.84 0.50
N THR A 29 8.56 22.48 1.72
CA THR A 29 9.46 22.24 2.87
C THR A 29 9.55 20.78 3.28
N ALA A 30 8.56 19.96 2.90
CA ALA A 30 8.43 18.59 3.34
C ALA A 30 9.39 17.64 2.62
N ARG A 31 10.04 16.76 3.39
CA ARG A 31 10.73 15.59 2.82
C ARG A 31 9.71 14.53 2.39
N PRO A 32 10.02 13.65 1.41
CA PRO A 32 9.08 12.62 0.94
C PRO A 32 8.46 11.72 2.03
N PRO A 33 9.15 11.32 3.12
CA PRO A 33 8.52 10.59 4.22
C PRO A 33 7.44 11.39 4.96
N SER A 34 7.67 12.70 5.17
CA SER A 34 6.72 13.59 5.82
C SER A 34 5.47 13.81 4.96
N ALA A 35 5.65 13.98 3.65
CA ALA A 35 4.54 14.07 2.70
C ALA A 35 3.70 12.78 2.69
N ARG A 36 4.35 11.61 2.69
CA ARG A 36 3.65 10.32 2.83
C ARG A 36 2.87 10.22 4.12
N LEU A 37 3.44 10.60 5.26
CA LEU A 37 2.75 10.59 6.55
C LEU A 37 1.51 11.50 6.51
N ALA A 38 1.64 12.71 5.96
CA ALA A 38 0.53 13.63 5.82
C ALA A 38 -0.60 13.06 4.95
N MET A 39 -0.28 12.40 3.83
CA MET A 39 -1.29 11.73 3.01
C MET A 39 -1.95 10.54 3.73
N HIS A 40 -1.21 9.78 4.55
CA HIS A 40 -1.81 8.72 5.38
C HIS A 40 -2.79 9.28 6.41
N ILE A 41 -2.42 10.39 7.08
CA ILE A 41 -3.32 11.09 8.01
C ILE A 41 -4.56 11.57 7.28
N PHE A 42 -4.40 12.16 6.09
CA PHE A 42 -5.53 12.60 5.28
C PHE A 42 -6.43 11.43 4.85
N LEU A 43 -5.85 10.29 4.45
CA LEU A 43 -6.60 9.07 4.14
C LEU A 43 -7.41 8.59 5.34
N ALA A 44 -6.80 8.59 6.53
CA ALA A 44 -7.48 8.20 7.76
C ALA A 44 -8.65 9.14 8.08
N VAL A 45 -8.49 10.45 7.86
CA VAL A 45 -9.58 11.44 8.01
C VAL A 45 -10.70 11.17 7.01
N VAL A 46 -10.38 10.95 5.72
CA VAL A 46 -11.37 10.60 4.69
C VAL A 46 -12.12 9.34 5.06
N CYS A 47 -11.43 8.24 5.41
CA CYS A 47 -12.07 7.00 5.83
C CYS A 47 -12.99 7.19 7.05
N SER A 48 -12.57 8.02 8.01
CA SER A 48 -13.37 8.35 9.21
C SER A 48 -14.64 9.12 8.86
N LEU A 49 -14.55 10.08 7.93
CA LEU A 49 -15.72 10.82 7.42
C LEU A 49 -16.68 9.88 6.70
N GLU A 50 -16.18 8.99 5.85
CA GLU A 50 -17.00 8.01 5.12
C GLU A 50 -17.69 7.02 6.05
N PHE A 51 -16.97 6.53 7.06
CA PHE A 51 -17.55 5.73 8.14
C PHE A 51 -18.65 6.50 8.88
N PHE A 52 -18.42 7.78 9.21
CA PHE A 52 -19.43 8.62 9.86
C PHE A 52 -20.68 8.83 8.98
N ILE A 53 -20.52 9.02 7.67
CA ILE A 53 -21.63 9.17 6.72
C ILE A 53 -22.45 7.88 6.65
N TRP A 54 -21.78 6.73 6.59
CA TRP A 54 -22.41 5.41 6.64
C TRP A 54 -23.14 5.18 7.98
N TRP A 55 -22.50 5.47 9.10
CA TRP A 55 -23.08 5.38 10.44
C TRP A 55 -24.34 6.22 10.62
N ARG A 56 -24.41 7.38 9.93
CA ARG A 56 -25.60 8.26 9.89
C ARG A 56 -26.68 7.81 8.90
N ASP A 57 -26.57 6.61 8.37
CA ASP A 57 -27.47 6.00 7.38
C ASP A 57 -27.64 6.83 6.10
N ASN A 58 -26.63 7.60 5.69
CA ASN A 58 -26.68 8.35 4.42
C ASN A 58 -26.11 7.55 3.24
N LEU A 59 -25.39 6.47 3.50
CA LEU A 59 -24.77 5.60 2.49
C LEU A 59 -25.25 4.17 2.69
N ARG A 60 -25.60 3.46 1.60
CA ARG A 60 -25.96 2.03 1.65
C ARG A 60 -24.75 1.17 2.04
N ASP A 61 -24.99 0.04 2.72
CA ASP A 61 -23.91 -0.84 3.23
C ASP A 61 -22.99 -1.36 2.13
N TRP A 62 -23.55 -1.82 1.00
CA TRP A 62 -22.75 -2.29 -0.13
C TRP A 62 -21.84 -1.18 -0.69
N ALA A 63 -22.35 0.05 -0.71
CA ALA A 63 -21.60 1.19 -1.23
C ALA A 63 -20.48 1.58 -0.28
N PHE A 64 -20.70 1.50 1.03
CA PHE A 64 -19.66 1.68 2.04
C PHE A 64 -18.50 0.69 1.85
N TRP A 65 -18.79 -0.61 1.69
CA TRP A 65 -17.74 -1.61 1.45
C TRP A 65 -16.97 -1.38 0.15
N CYS A 66 -17.66 -1.03 -0.94
CA CYS A 66 -17.03 -0.66 -2.20
C CYS A 66 -16.10 0.58 -2.05
N VAL A 67 -16.53 1.59 -1.29
CA VAL A 67 -15.75 2.80 -1.01
C VAL A 67 -14.51 2.48 -0.16
N MET A 68 -14.67 1.68 0.90
CA MET A 68 -13.54 1.22 1.72
C MET A 68 -12.52 0.43 0.90
N PHE A 69 -13.01 -0.45 0.01
CA PHE A 69 -12.16 -1.18 -0.93
C PHE A 69 -11.39 -0.22 -1.86
N CYS A 70 -12.04 0.79 -2.43
CA CYS A 70 -11.37 1.79 -3.28
C CYS A 70 -10.29 2.58 -2.53
N ASN A 71 -10.52 2.93 -1.26
CA ASN A 71 -9.52 3.63 -0.44
C ASN A 71 -8.32 2.75 -0.12
N PHE A 72 -8.56 1.49 0.28
CA PHE A 72 -7.49 0.56 0.64
C PHE A 72 -6.71 0.08 -0.58
N TRP A 73 -7.39 -0.18 -1.70
CA TRP A 73 -6.74 -0.73 -2.89
C TRP A 73 -6.14 0.34 -3.80
N GLY A 74 -6.80 1.50 -3.90
CA GLY A 74 -6.35 2.64 -4.71
C GLY A 74 -5.48 3.58 -3.90
N MET A 75 -6.09 4.38 -3.04
CA MET A 75 -5.40 5.50 -2.38
C MET A 75 -4.22 5.07 -1.51
N PHE A 76 -4.37 3.99 -0.74
CA PHE A 76 -3.28 3.48 0.08
C PHE A 76 -2.12 2.95 -0.80
N ASP A 77 -2.40 2.22 -1.89
CA ASP A 77 -1.38 1.80 -2.86
C ASP A 77 -0.66 3.01 -3.49
N ALA A 78 -1.38 4.10 -3.81
CA ALA A 78 -0.77 5.36 -4.26
C ALA A 78 0.26 5.89 -3.27
N ILE A 79 -0.14 6.05 -2.01
CA ILE A 79 0.69 6.70 -1.00
C ILE A 79 1.95 5.87 -0.74
N LEU A 80 1.86 4.53 -0.84
CA LEU A 80 3.01 3.65 -0.74
C LEU A 80 3.99 3.78 -1.92
N ARG A 81 3.51 4.15 -3.12
CA ARG A 81 4.35 4.37 -4.31
C ARG A 81 4.92 5.78 -4.41
N PHE A 82 4.38 6.74 -3.67
CA PHE A 82 4.92 8.09 -3.60
C PHE A 82 6.41 8.09 -3.17
N PRO A 83 7.32 8.86 -3.81
CA PRO A 83 7.09 9.93 -4.79
C PRO A 83 7.32 9.49 -6.26
N THR A 84 6.95 8.26 -6.63
CA THR A 84 7.16 7.78 -8.00
C THR A 84 6.17 8.43 -8.96
N VAL A 85 6.70 9.11 -9.99
CA VAL A 85 5.88 9.64 -11.08
C VAL A 85 5.67 8.53 -12.09
N HIS A 86 4.43 8.04 -12.19
CA HIS A 86 4.04 7.05 -13.18
C HIS A 86 3.61 7.73 -14.48
N GLU A 87 3.88 7.09 -15.62
CA GLU A 87 3.35 7.52 -16.91
C GLU A 87 1.82 7.32 -16.97
N LEU A 88 1.12 8.14 -17.77
CA LEU A 88 -0.33 8.02 -17.94
C LEU A 88 -0.73 6.66 -18.53
N ASP A 89 0.14 6.07 -19.34
CA ASP A 89 -0.07 4.76 -19.98
C ASP A 89 0.29 3.57 -19.06
N SER A 90 0.76 3.84 -17.84
CA SER A 90 1.05 2.78 -16.87
C SER A 90 -0.24 2.11 -16.36
N PHE A 91 -0.14 0.82 -16.06
CA PHE A 91 -1.24 0.06 -15.44
C PHE A 91 -1.71 0.70 -14.13
N PHE A 92 -0.80 1.36 -13.39
CA PHE A 92 -1.13 2.08 -12.17
C PHE A 92 -2.05 3.28 -12.42
N SER A 93 -1.72 4.12 -13.41
CA SER A 93 -2.54 5.27 -13.78
C SER A 93 -3.94 4.82 -14.23
N LEU A 94 -4.02 3.78 -15.06
CA LEU A 94 -5.30 3.20 -15.49
C LEU A 94 -6.11 2.66 -14.30
N LYS A 95 -5.47 1.91 -13.39
CA LYS A 95 -6.07 1.42 -12.15
C LYS A 95 -6.66 2.56 -11.33
N MET A 96 -5.95 3.67 -11.18
CA MET A 96 -6.43 4.82 -10.41
C MET A 96 -7.64 5.51 -11.04
N ILE A 97 -7.63 5.70 -12.35
CA ILE A 97 -8.77 6.26 -13.08
C ILE A 97 -10.00 5.37 -12.90
N VAL A 98 -9.83 4.05 -13.05
CA VAL A 98 -10.91 3.07 -12.87
C VAL A 98 -11.46 3.10 -11.46
N LEU A 99 -10.60 3.15 -10.43
CA LEU A 99 -11.04 3.18 -9.03
C LEU A 99 -11.72 4.50 -8.64
N VAL A 100 -11.24 5.64 -9.14
CA VAL A 100 -11.90 6.94 -8.93
C VAL A 100 -13.26 6.96 -9.62
N ALA A 101 -13.37 6.44 -10.85
CA ALA A 101 -14.63 6.31 -11.56
C ALA A 101 -15.60 5.37 -10.82
N LEU A 102 -15.13 4.21 -10.38
CA LEU A 102 -15.92 3.25 -9.60
C LEU A 102 -16.42 3.87 -8.29
N LYS A 103 -15.55 4.57 -7.56
CA LYS A 103 -15.92 5.27 -6.32
C LYS A 103 -16.96 6.36 -6.59
N THR A 104 -16.79 7.13 -7.66
CA THR A 104 -17.77 8.16 -8.08
C THR A 104 -19.15 7.54 -8.36
N MET A 105 -19.19 6.46 -9.15
CA MET A 105 -20.43 5.75 -9.46
C MET A 105 -21.06 5.12 -8.21
N THR A 106 -20.23 4.60 -7.30
CA THR A 106 -20.67 4.04 -6.01
C THR A 106 -21.35 5.10 -5.15
N TYR A 107 -20.80 6.32 -5.07
CA TYR A 107 -21.49 7.43 -4.41
C TYR A 107 -22.78 7.81 -5.13
N ALA A 108 -22.75 7.92 -6.46
CA ALA A 108 -23.90 8.32 -7.27
C ALA A 108 -25.07 7.32 -7.25
N VAL A 109 -24.85 6.05 -6.89
CA VAL A 109 -25.93 5.04 -6.77
C VAL A 109 -26.20 4.68 -5.31
N GLY A 110 -25.17 4.73 -4.46
CA GLY A 110 -25.22 4.29 -3.07
C GLY A 110 -25.75 5.32 -2.07
N PHE A 111 -25.75 6.61 -2.41
CA PHE A 111 -26.16 7.66 -1.48
C PHE A 111 -27.68 7.71 -1.31
N LYS A 112 -28.17 7.69 -0.07
CA LYS A 112 -29.61 7.74 0.23
C LYS A 112 -30.09 9.20 0.24
N ASN A 113 -31.29 9.45 -0.27
CA ASN A 113 -31.95 10.77 -0.24
C ASN A 113 -31.12 11.94 -0.83
N MET A 114 -30.48 11.75 -1.98
CA MET A 114 -29.61 12.76 -2.62
C MET A 114 -30.27 14.14 -2.74
N GLY A 115 -31.56 14.21 -3.10
CA GLY A 115 -32.26 15.49 -3.24
C GLY A 115 -32.40 16.28 -1.95
N LYS A 116 -32.54 15.61 -0.80
CA LYS A 116 -32.63 16.29 0.51
C LYS A 116 -31.27 16.70 1.03
N ASN A 117 -30.23 15.92 0.72
CA ASN A 117 -28.89 16.05 1.23
C ASN A 117 -27.87 16.41 0.14
N ALA A 118 -28.27 17.22 -0.86
CA ALA A 118 -27.45 17.52 -2.03
C ALA A 118 -26.09 18.14 -1.67
N ILE A 119 -26.06 19.02 -0.65
CA ILE A 119 -24.82 19.64 -0.16
C ILE A 119 -23.87 18.59 0.43
N LEU A 120 -24.41 17.67 1.24
CA LEU A 120 -23.62 16.59 1.83
C LEU A 120 -23.09 15.67 0.72
N PHE A 121 -23.92 15.30 -0.25
CA PHE A 121 -23.52 14.49 -1.41
C PHE A 121 -22.38 15.14 -2.20
N LEU A 122 -22.52 16.42 -2.56
CA LEU A 122 -21.48 17.17 -3.27
C LEU A 122 -20.20 17.30 -2.42
N GLY A 123 -20.35 17.58 -1.12
CA GLY A 123 -19.23 17.63 -0.18
C GLY A 123 -18.48 16.29 -0.07
N CYS A 124 -19.19 15.17 -0.10
CA CYS A 124 -18.58 13.84 -0.14
C CYS A 124 -17.86 13.58 -1.46
N LEU A 125 -18.47 13.98 -2.58
CA LEU A 125 -17.88 13.80 -3.90
C LEU A 125 -16.56 14.58 -4.00
N PHE A 126 -16.56 15.88 -3.75
CA PHE A 126 -15.34 16.69 -3.83
C PHE A 126 -14.35 16.36 -2.69
N GLY A 127 -14.85 16.22 -1.47
CA GLY A 127 -14.02 16.07 -0.27
C GLY A 127 -13.50 14.66 -0.03
N CYS A 128 -14.21 13.60 -0.44
CA CYS A 128 -13.79 12.21 -0.19
C CYS A 128 -13.35 11.47 -1.46
N VAL A 129 -13.87 11.83 -2.64
CA VAL A 129 -13.51 11.18 -3.91
C VAL A 129 -12.37 11.91 -4.62
N TRP A 130 -12.49 13.23 -4.82
CA TRP A 130 -11.56 14.00 -5.66
C TRP A 130 -10.39 14.64 -4.92
N SER A 131 -10.54 14.94 -3.63
CA SER A 131 -9.50 15.57 -2.81
C SER A 131 -8.19 14.78 -2.82
N MET A 132 -8.25 13.46 -2.66
CA MET A 132 -7.06 12.63 -2.58
C MET A 132 -6.26 12.54 -3.88
N PRO A 133 -6.87 12.21 -5.05
CA PRO A 133 -6.19 12.29 -6.33
C PRO A 133 -5.56 13.66 -6.56
N LEU A 134 -6.26 14.74 -6.20
CA LEU A 134 -5.74 16.10 -6.35
C LEU A 134 -4.51 16.35 -5.46
N LEU A 135 -4.57 16.00 -4.18
CA LEU A 135 -3.44 16.14 -3.25
C LEU A 135 -2.24 15.30 -3.71
N TYR A 136 -2.48 14.08 -4.20
CA TYR A 136 -1.44 13.21 -4.73
C TYR A 136 -0.76 13.82 -5.95
N VAL A 137 -1.53 14.28 -6.94
CA VAL A 137 -1.00 14.93 -8.15
C VAL A 137 -0.22 16.20 -7.81
N MET A 138 -0.72 17.02 -6.88
CA MET A 138 -0.02 18.23 -6.42
C MET A 138 1.28 17.91 -5.68
N ALA A 139 1.38 16.75 -5.03
CA ALA A 139 2.58 16.32 -4.33
C ALA A 139 3.64 15.74 -5.26
N LEU A 140 3.31 15.43 -6.52
CA LEU A 140 4.29 14.90 -7.46
C LEU A 140 5.34 15.98 -7.79
N PRO A 141 6.63 15.62 -7.79
CA PRO A 141 7.71 16.55 -8.11
C PRO A 141 7.78 16.79 -9.63
N ILE A 142 6.78 17.45 -10.20
CA ILE A 142 6.74 17.77 -11.64
C ILE A 142 7.76 18.87 -11.90
N GLY A 143 8.87 18.51 -12.55
CA GLY A 143 9.91 19.47 -12.97
C GLY A 143 11.08 19.63 -12.01
N ASP A 144 11.14 18.90 -10.89
CA ASP A 144 12.33 18.90 -10.04
C ASP A 144 13.37 17.89 -10.55
N SER A 145 14.39 18.40 -11.26
CA SER A 145 15.50 17.60 -11.78
C SER A 145 16.30 16.91 -10.66
N ARG A 146 16.27 17.43 -9.42
CA ARG A 146 17.00 16.82 -8.29
C ARG A 146 16.39 15.50 -7.85
N MET A 147 15.08 15.33 -8.02
CA MET A 147 14.36 14.09 -7.72
C MET A 147 14.30 13.10 -8.89
N ALA A 148 14.88 13.44 -10.04
CA ALA A 148 14.90 12.56 -11.21
C ALA A 148 15.57 11.21 -10.93
N HIS A 149 16.58 11.17 -10.06
CA HIS A 149 17.27 9.92 -9.68
C HIS A 149 16.42 8.98 -8.82
N ALA A 150 15.38 9.49 -8.15
CA ALA A 150 14.46 8.65 -7.39
C ALA A 150 13.57 7.78 -8.29
N ARG A 151 13.44 8.11 -9.60
CA ARG A 151 12.66 7.32 -10.56
C ARG A 151 13.29 5.96 -10.88
N THR A 152 14.62 5.86 -10.85
CA THR A 152 15.32 4.68 -11.39
C THR A 152 15.34 3.46 -10.46
N ASP A 153 15.03 3.63 -9.17
CA ASP A 153 15.17 2.55 -8.18
C ASP A 153 13.82 1.98 -7.69
N CYS A 154 12.71 2.57 -8.11
CA CYS A 154 11.38 2.07 -7.78
C CYS A 154 10.93 1.06 -8.83
N ARG A 155 11.31 -0.22 -8.61
CA ARG A 155 10.72 -1.35 -9.34
C ARG A 155 9.20 -1.32 -9.09
N ASP A 156 8.43 -1.15 -10.15
CA ASP A 156 6.98 -0.93 -10.16
C ASP A 156 6.21 -2.22 -9.80
N VAL A 157 6.49 -2.76 -8.61
CA VAL A 157 5.93 -4.01 -8.10
C VAL A 157 4.73 -3.66 -7.24
N ASP A 158 3.57 -4.20 -7.60
CA ASP A 158 2.31 -4.03 -6.86
C ASP A 158 2.50 -4.37 -5.38
N VAL A 159 1.85 -3.63 -4.48
CA VAL A 159 1.90 -3.87 -3.03
C VAL A 159 1.46 -5.29 -2.71
N LEU A 160 0.47 -5.86 -3.41
CA LEU A 160 0.10 -7.25 -3.21
C LEU A 160 1.22 -8.20 -3.59
N LEU A 161 1.93 -7.90 -4.68
CA LEU A 161 3.06 -8.70 -5.09
C LEU A 161 4.22 -8.54 -4.09
N LYS A 162 4.42 -7.34 -3.51
CA LYS A 162 5.38 -7.14 -2.42
C LYS A 162 5.00 -7.92 -1.17
N ILE A 163 3.73 -7.91 -0.75
CA ILE A 163 3.24 -8.68 0.38
C ILE A 163 3.39 -10.18 0.10
N TYR A 164 3.02 -10.63 -1.09
CA TYR A 164 3.21 -12.02 -1.51
C TYR A 164 4.68 -12.43 -1.50
N ILE A 165 5.57 -11.60 -2.07
CA ILE A 165 7.02 -11.83 -2.04
C ILE A 165 7.51 -11.86 -0.61
N PHE A 166 7.12 -10.91 0.23
CA PHE A 166 7.50 -10.85 1.64
C PHE A 166 7.05 -12.12 2.39
N CYS A 167 5.80 -12.54 2.24
CA CYS A 167 5.29 -13.78 2.82
C CYS A 167 6.05 -15.01 2.30
N SER A 168 6.36 -15.07 1.01
CA SER A 168 7.11 -16.18 0.41
C SER A 168 8.59 -16.19 0.81
N GLN A 169 9.19 -15.01 1.01
CA GLN A 169 10.59 -14.86 1.42
C GLN A 169 10.75 -15.25 2.88
N GLN A 170 9.83 -14.83 3.75
CA GLN A 170 9.83 -15.23 5.16
C GLN A 170 9.77 -16.76 5.30
N GLU A 171 8.98 -17.43 4.45
CA GLU A 171 8.93 -18.88 4.41
C GLU A 171 10.27 -19.48 3.94
N SER A 172 10.93 -18.86 2.96
CA SER A 172 12.23 -19.33 2.47
C SER A 172 13.36 -19.13 3.49
N GLU A 173 13.38 -18.01 4.22
CA GLU A 173 14.33 -17.73 5.29
C GLU A 173 14.12 -18.69 6.45
N TYR A 174 12.87 -18.92 6.86
CA TYR A 174 12.55 -19.91 7.89
C TYR A 174 12.97 -21.33 7.51
N ARG A 175 12.75 -21.73 6.24
CA ARG A 175 13.21 -23.03 5.73
C ARG A 175 14.74 -23.14 5.71
N ASN A 176 15.44 -22.06 5.38
CA ASN A 176 16.90 -22.05 5.38
C ASN A 176 17.44 -22.11 6.81
N ASP A 177 16.87 -21.35 7.75
CA ASP A 177 17.24 -21.38 9.17
C ASP A 177 16.99 -22.76 9.80
N MET A 178 15.85 -23.39 9.51
CA MET A 178 15.60 -24.78 9.92
C MET A 178 16.62 -25.76 9.34
N ARG A 179 17.00 -25.58 8.08
CA ARG A 179 17.99 -26.44 7.43
C ARG A 179 19.36 -26.29 8.09
N ASP A 180 19.77 -25.07 8.38
CA ASP A 180 21.05 -24.78 9.01
C ASP A 180 21.09 -25.30 10.46
N ASN A 181 20.00 -25.16 11.21
CA ASN A 181 19.89 -25.72 12.55
C ASN A 181 19.91 -27.26 12.55
N MET A 182 19.27 -27.91 11.58
CA MET A 182 19.37 -29.37 11.41
C MET A 182 20.79 -29.83 11.09
N ILE A 183 21.52 -29.10 10.24
CA ILE A 183 22.93 -29.40 9.93
C ILE A 183 23.77 -29.25 11.20
N TYR A 184 23.57 -28.17 11.97
CA TYR A 184 24.27 -27.94 13.22
C TYR A 184 24.03 -29.04 14.26
N LEU A 185 22.77 -29.42 14.50
CA LEU A 185 22.41 -30.48 15.45
C LEU A 185 22.99 -31.83 15.02
N ARG A 186 22.97 -32.12 13.72
CA ARG A 186 23.55 -33.34 13.16
C ARG A 186 25.06 -33.37 13.36
N ASP A 187 25.76 -32.30 13.02
CA ASP A 187 27.22 -32.23 13.14
C ASP A 187 27.64 -32.30 14.61
N THR A 188 26.85 -31.69 15.51
CA THR A 188 27.01 -31.83 16.96
C THR A 188 26.83 -33.29 17.39
N ALA A 189 25.80 -33.99 16.93
CA ALA A 189 25.58 -35.40 17.26
C ALA A 189 26.69 -36.32 16.73
N LEU A 190 27.17 -36.10 15.50
CA LEU A 190 28.30 -36.83 14.92
C LEU A 190 29.59 -36.59 15.73
N SER A 191 29.82 -35.36 16.20
CA SER A 191 30.97 -35.03 17.04
C SER A 191 30.95 -35.74 18.39
N GLN A 192 29.76 -35.96 18.98
CA GLN A 192 29.59 -36.70 20.22
C GLN A 192 29.77 -38.21 20.01
N LEU A 193 29.20 -38.76 18.93
CA LEU A 193 29.37 -40.18 18.57
C LEU A 193 30.83 -40.55 18.28
N ALA A 194 31.60 -39.64 17.68
CA ALA A 194 33.03 -39.84 17.42
C ALA A 194 33.86 -40.05 18.70
N LYS A 195 33.39 -39.57 19.86
CA LYS A 195 34.05 -39.75 21.16
C LYS A 195 33.79 -41.12 21.77
N VAL A 196 32.85 -41.91 21.24
CA VAL A 196 32.49 -43.24 21.76
C VAL A 196 33.38 -44.31 21.08
N PRO A 197 34.20 -45.06 21.83
CA PRO A 197 35.05 -46.10 21.26
C PRO A 197 34.22 -47.21 20.59
N GLY A 198 34.59 -47.61 19.37
CA GLY A 198 33.90 -48.64 18.58
C GLY A 198 32.85 -48.15 17.58
N MET A 199 32.52 -46.85 17.56
CA MET A 199 31.52 -46.27 16.62
C MET A 199 32.08 -45.85 15.25
N ALA A 200 33.39 -45.95 15.03
CA ALA A 200 34.05 -45.55 13.78
C ALA A 200 33.43 -46.13 12.48
N PRO A 201 33.08 -47.43 12.38
CA PRO A 201 32.49 -47.97 11.15
C PRO A 201 31.08 -47.41 10.85
N VAL A 202 30.33 -47.00 11.87
CA VAL A 202 28.98 -46.40 11.72
C VAL A 202 29.08 -44.98 11.17
N LEU A 203 30.05 -44.19 11.63
CA LEU A 203 30.31 -42.83 11.16
C LEU A 203 30.70 -42.79 9.67
N VAL A 204 31.54 -43.73 9.22
CA VAL A 204 31.92 -43.86 7.80
C VAL A 204 30.70 -44.12 6.92
N ARG A 205 29.77 -44.96 7.39
CA ARG A 205 28.55 -45.30 6.64
C ARG A 205 27.58 -44.11 6.56
N ALA A 206 27.41 -43.36 7.65
CA ALA A 206 26.57 -42.17 7.68
C ALA A 206 27.10 -41.08 6.72
N ASN A 207 28.42 -40.85 6.70
CA ASN A 207 29.05 -39.84 5.85
C ASN A 207 28.97 -40.17 4.35
N LEU A 208 28.98 -41.47 3.98
CA LEU A 208 28.84 -41.93 2.59
C LEU A 208 27.43 -41.78 2.02
N VAL A 209 26.39 -41.91 2.85
CA VAL A 209 25.00 -41.66 2.43
C VAL A 209 24.79 -40.17 2.15
N ASP A 210 25.37 -39.32 2.99
CA ASP A 210 25.20 -37.87 2.91
C ASP A 210 25.84 -37.26 1.65
N ARG A 211 27.04 -37.74 1.27
CA ARG A 211 27.69 -37.33 0.00
C ARG A 211 26.87 -37.66 -1.25
N ARG A 212 26.00 -38.68 -1.21
CA ARG A 212 25.10 -39.00 -2.34
C ARG A 212 23.88 -38.08 -2.37
N VAL A 213 23.36 -37.68 -1.21
CA VAL A 213 22.19 -36.79 -1.12
C VAL A 213 22.53 -35.34 -1.48
N LEU A 214 23.75 -34.89 -1.14
CA LEU A 214 24.21 -33.53 -1.46
C LEU A 214 24.64 -33.35 -2.93
N ARG A 215 24.95 -34.44 -3.66
CA ARG A 215 25.04 -34.40 -5.13
C ARG A 215 23.63 -34.39 -5.72
N ARG A 216 22.93 -33.26 -5.64
CA ARG A 216 21.76 -33.07 -6.50
C ARG A 216 22.25 -32.97 -7.95
N PRO A 217 21.77 -33.83 -8.87
CA PRO A 217 22.09 -33.72 -10.29
C PRO A 217 21.53 -32.38 -10.80
N GLY A 218 22.39 -31.50 -11.31
CA GLY A 218 21.97 -30.24 -11.95
C GLY A 218 22.60 -28.95 -11.42
N ARG A 219 23.53 -28.98 -10.45
CA ARG A 219 24.48 -27.88 -10.25
C ARG A 219 25.81 -28.27 -10.87
N GLU A 220 25.99 -27.89 -12.13
CA GLU A 220 27.33 -27.78 -12.70
C GLU A 220 28.07 -26.68 -11.91
N ILE A 221 29.28 -27.03 -11.45
CA ILE A 221 30.18 -26.14 -10.71
C ILE A 221 30.90 -25.25 -11.73
#